data_AF-A0A7S3NYS8-F1
#
_entry.id   AF-A0A7S3NYS8-F1
#
_cell.length_a   1.000
_cell.length_b   1.000
_cell.length_c   1.000
_cell.angle_alpha   90.00
_cell.angle_beta   90.00
_cell.angle_gamma   90.00
#
_symmetry.space_group_name_H-M   'P 1'
#
loop_
_entity.id
_entity.type
_entity.pdbx_description
1 polymer ?
#
loop_
_entity_poly.entity_id
_entity_poly.type
_entity_poly.pdbx_seq_one_letter_code
_entity_poly.pdbx_strand_id
1 'polypeptide(L)'
;FGDGYEVDIKITIPESDELINQAEQKGFQEDTFVTETNYMSILSAFNAEDLSEEIKQGGFGEHIRKDFDKDGIRLKSFIEFIFIEQLGLSLLEQLANDFEQVELLEHYGNSYRVKLPMIQDSIGALFGKFEDIYKPQFKIDQYSVSQTTLEQIFNNFAKEHYTESKATR
;
A
#
# COMPACT_ATOMS: atom_id res chain seq x y z
N PHE A 1 -23.90 16.14 -0.14
CA PHE A 1 -23.28 15.27 -1.15
C PHE A 1 -21.99 14.80 -0.54
N GLY A 2 -21.82 13.50 -0.29
CA GLY A 2 -20.61 12.96 0.34
C GLY A 2 -19.56 12.63 -0.71
N ASP A 3 -18.29 12.92 -0.47
CA ASP A 3 -17.20 12.72 -1.43
C ASP A 3 -16.75 11.25 -1.59
N GLY A 4 -17.58 10.30 -1.14
CA GLY A 4 -17.29 8.86 -1.15
C GLY A 4 -16.91 8.32 0.23
N TYR A 5 -16.06 7.30 0.23
CA TYR A 5 -15.58 6.60 1.41
C TYR A 5 -14.06 6.64 1.48
N GLU A 6 -13.51 6.90 2.65
CA GLU A 6 -12.10 6.69 2.94
C GLU A 6 -11.96 5.35 3.65
N VAL A 7 -11.08 4.50 3.13
CA VAL A 7 -10.81 3.18 3.66
C VAL A 7 -9.34 3.09 4.03
N ASP A 8 -9.07 2.92 5.33
CA ASP A 8 -7.75 2.54 5.82
C ASP A 8 -7.65 1.02 5.84
N ILE A 9 -6.55 0.48 5.34
CA ILE A 9 -6.32 -0.95 5.14
C ILE A 9 -4.94 -1.29 5.66
N LYS A 10 -4.82 -2.36 6.44
CA LYS A 10 -3.54 -2.89 6.92
C LYS A 10 -3.37 -4.33 6.49
N ILE A 11 -2.33 -4.59 5.69
CA ILE A 11 -2.00 -5.93 5.20
C ILE A 11 -1.25 -6.71 6.29
N THR A 12 -1.55 -7.99 6.40
CA THR A 12 -0.85 -8.91 7.31
C THR A 12 0.57 -9.13 6.81
N ILE A 13 1.54 -8.94 7.70
CA ILE A 13 2.93 -9.27 7.42
C ILE A 13 3.12 -10.76 7.77
N PRO A 14 3.69 -11.58 6.87
CA PRO A 14 3.97 -12.97 7.19
C PRO A 14 4.96 -13.10 8.35
N GLU A 15 4.88 -14.24 9.04
CA GLU A 15 5.80 -14.51 10.14
C GLU A 15 7.25 -14.58 9.65
N SER A 16 8.19 -14.21 10.53
CA SER A 16 9.61 -14.11 10.18
C SER A 16 10.15 -15.41 9.58
N ASP A 17 9.80 -16.53 10.20
CA ASP A 17 10.24 -17.87 9.77
C ASP A 17 9.67 -18.24 8.40
N GLU A 18 8.45 -17.80 8.07
CA GLU A 18 7.85 -18.05 6.77
C GLU A 18 8.62 -17.33 5.65
N LEU A 19 8.93 -16.04 5.86
CA LEU A 19 9.69 -15.25 4.89
C LEU A 19 11.09 -15.83 4.65
N ILE A 20 11.78 -16.25 5.72
CA ILE A 20 13.11 -16.84 5.63
C ILE A 20 13.05 -18.18 4.89
N ASN A 21 12.10 -19.06 5.24
CA ASN A 21 11.92 -20.35 4.56
C ASN A 21 11.66 -20.17 3.05
N GLN A 22 10.87 -19.16 2.66
CA GLN A 22 10.64 -18.86 1.23
C GLN A 22 11.92 -18.39 0.53
N ALA A 23 12.75 -17.60 1.22
CA ALA A 23 14.03 -17.15 0.70
C ALA A 23 15.02 -18.30 0.49
N GLU A 24 15.13 -19.19 1.47
CA GLU A 24 16.00 -20.36 1.44
C GLU A 24 15.62 -21.33 0.32
N GLN A 25 14.31 -21.55 0.10
CA GLN A 25 13.81 -22.34 -1.03
C GLN A 25 14.18 -21.74 -2.39
N LYS A 26 14.40 -20.43 -2.44
CA LYS A 26 14.86 -19.70 -3.64
C LYS A 26 16.39 -19.56 -3.70
N GLY A 27 17.12 -20.15 -2.75
CA GLY A 27 18.58 -20.20 -2.74
C GLY A 27 19.27 -19.02 -2.03
N PHE A 28 18.54 -18.22 -1.25
CA PHE A 28 19.11 -17.12 -0.48
C PHE A 28 19.29 -17.52 0.99
N GLN A 29 20.43 -17.15 1.58
CA GLN A 29 20.71 -17.42 2.99
C GLN A 29 20.11 -16.31 3.87
N GLU A 30 19.63 -16.63 5.08
CA GLU A 30 19.01 -15.65 6.01
C GLU A 30 19.89 -14.41 6.27
N ASP A 31 21.20 -14.60 6.36
CA ASP A 31 22.20 -13.57 6.63
C ASP A 31 22.57 -12.71 5.41
N THR A 32 21.96 -12.99 4.25
CA THR A 32 22.16 -12.19 3.03
C THR A 32 21.83 -10.72 3.30
N PHE A 33 22.76 -9.86 2.90
CA PHE A 33 22.54 -8.42 2.87
C PHE A 33 22.20 -7.98 1.45
N VAL A 34 21.08 -7.28 1.31
CA VAL A 34 20.55 -6.83 0.03
C VAL A 34 21.05 -5.43 -0.27
N THR A 35 21.64 -5.25 -1.44
CA THR A 35 22.27 -4.02 -1.89
C THR A 35 21.86 -3.70 -3.32
N GLU A 36 22.23 -2.53 -3.81
CA GLU A 36 21.96 -2.12 -5.20
C GLU A 36 22.56 -3.08 -6.25
N THR A 37 23.57 -3.89 -5.89
CA THR A 37 24.21 -4.82 -6.82
C THR A 37 23.52 -6.19 -6.91
N ASN A 38 22.72 -6.58 -5.92
CA ASN A 38 22.11 -7.92 -5.87
C ASN A 38 20.57 -7.92 -5.78
N TYR A 39 19.92 -6.79 -5.47
CA TYR A 39 18.47 -6.77 -5.22
C TYR A 39 17.64 -7.28 -6.41
N MET A 40 18.07 -7.04 -7.65
CA MET A 40 17.37 -7.50 -8.85
C MET A 40 17.28 -9.03 -8.93
N SER A 41 18.31 -9.77 -8.51
CA SER A 41 18.24 -11.24 -8.55
C SER A 41 17.23 -11.78 -7.53
N ILE A 42 17.05 -11.07 -6.42
CA ILE A 42 16.03 -11.38 -5.42
C ILE A 42 14.65 -11.02 -5.97
N LEU A 43 14.45 -9.82 -6.54
CA LEU A 43 13.19 -9.45 -7.19
C LEU A 43 12.76 -10.48 -8.23
N SER A 44 13.68 -10.91 -9.11
CA SER A 44 13.40 -11.95 -10.10
C SER A 44 13.03 -13.31 -9.50
N ALA A 45 13.67 -13.71 -8.40
CA ALA A 45 13.31 -14.96 -7.74
C ALA A 45 11.89 -14.92 -7.14
N PHE A 46 11.35 -13.74 -6.84
CA PHE A 46 10.00 -13.51 -6.33
C PHE A 46 9.00 -13.06 -7.41
N ASN A 47 9.42 -12.98 -8.69
CA ASN A 47 8.63 -12.44 -9.80
C ASN A 47 8.10 -11.01 -9.48
N ALA A 48 9.00 -10.16 -8.99
CA ALA A 48 8.72 -8.83 -8.49
C ALA A 48 9.58 -7.75 -9.17
N GLU A 49 10.07 -8.01 -10.38
CA GLU A 49 10.96 -7.10 -11.11
C GLU A 49 10.36 -5.70 -11.29
N ASP A 50 9.03 -5.61 -11.45
CA ASP A 50 8.31 -4.34 -11.62
C ASP A 50 8.49 -3.41 -10.40
N LEU A 51 8.72 -3.97 -9.20
CA LEU A 51 9.01 -3.17 -7.99
C LEU A 51 10.33 -2.43 -8.07
N SER A 52 11.23 -2.80 -9.00
CA SER A 52 12.49 -2.07 -9.19
C SER A 52 12.24 -0.61 -9.57
N GLU A 53 11.14 -0.31 -10.29
CA GLU A 53 10.75 1.05 -10.63
C GLU A 53 10.26 1.85 -9.42
N GLU A 54 9.82 1.18 -8.35
CA GLU A 54 9.31 1.79 -7.13
C GLU A 54 10.40 2.01 -6.06
N ILE A 55 11.56 1.38 -6.19
CA ILE A 55 12.72 1.60 -5.31
C ILE A 55 13.44 2.88 -5.74
N LYS A 56 12.80 4.03 -5.56
CA LYS A 56 13.29 5.38 -5.91
C LYS A 56 12.74 6.43 -4.95
N GLN A 57 13.27 7.65 -5.02
CA GLN A 57 12.69 8.78 -4.27
C GLN A 57 11.23 9.02 -4.70
N GLY A 58 10.31 9.07 -3.74
CA GLY A 58 8.88 9.22 -3.98
C GLY A 58 8.15 7.96 -4.45
N GLY A 59 8.84 6.84 -4.64
CA GLY A 59 8.21 5.54 -4.92
C GLY A 59 7.92 4.76 -3.63
N PHE A 60 7.17 3.66 -3.76
CA PHE A 60 6.79 2.83 -2.60
C PHE A 60 8.01 2.24 -1.86
N GLY A 61 9.08 1.95 -2.60
CA GLY A 61 10.35 1.46 -2.09
C GLY A 61 11.34 2.56 -1.68
N GLU A 62 10.93 3.80 -1.43
CA GLU A 62 11.86 4.88 -1.05
C GLU A 62 12.71 4.52 0.19
N HIS A 63 12.11 3.85 1.17
CA HIS A 63 12.83 3.40 2.37
C HIS A 63 13.93 2.39 2.03
N ILE A 64 13.67 1.46 1.09
CA ILE A 64 14.68 0.54 0.56
C ILE A 64 15.80 1.30 -0.16
N ARG A 65 15.45 2.30 -0.98
CA ARG A 65 16.44 3.14 -1.67
C ARG A 65 17.37 3.84 -0.68
N LYS A 66 16.81 4.41 0.40
CA LYS A 66 17.58 5.06 1.48
C LYS A 66 18.49 4.09 2.23
N ASP A 67 18.12 2.83 2.35
CA ASP A 67 18.95 1.81 2.99
C ASP A 67 20.07 1.35 2.05
N PHE A 68 19.81 1.24 0.74
CA PHE A 68 20.86 1.00 -0.27
C PHE A 68 21.92 2.10 -0.29
N ASP A 69 21.53 3.37 -0.13
CA ASP A 69 22.46 4.51 -0.10
C ASP A 69 23.40 4.48 1.13
N LYS A 70 23.05 3.74 2.19
CA LYS A 70 23.89 3.58 3.38
C LYS A 70 24.83 2.40 3.21
N ASP A 71 24.27 1.18 3.23
CA ASP A 71 25.03 -0.07 3.16
C ASP A 71 24.20 -1.22 2.56
N GLY A 72 22.87 -1.11 2.52
CA GLY A 72 21.94 -2.18 2.19
C GLY A 72 20.91 -2.44 3.29
N ILE A 73 20.11 -3.49 3.11
CA ILE A 73 19.05 -3.93 4.02
C ILE A 73 19.12 -5.44 4.26
N ARG A 74 18.63 -5.91 5.40
CA ARG A 74 18.50 -7.35 5.69
C ARG A 74 17.55 -8.02 4.70
N LEU A 75 17.90 -9.21 4.22
CA LEU A 75 17.07 -10.01 3.31
C LEU A 75 15.62 -10.13 3.76
N LYS A 76 15.38 -10.44 5.04
CA LYS A 76 14.04 -10.52 5.62
C LYS A 76 13.22 -9.27 5.32
N SER A 77 13.74 -8.08 5.63
CA SER A 77 13.03 -6.82 5.44
C SER A 77 12.80 -6.49 3.98
N PHE A 78 13.70 -6.92 3.08
CA PHE A 78 13.49 -6.76 1.65
C PHE A 78 12.39 -7.68 1.11
N ILE A 79 12.32 -8.93 1.58
CA ILE A 79 11.26 -9.87 1.19
C ILE A 79 9.91 -9.44 1.79
N GLU A 80 9.91 -8.91 3.01
CA GLU A 80 8.74 -8.30 3.62
C GLU A 80 8.19 -7.16 2.75
N PHE A 81 9.06 -6.26 2.27
CA PHE A 81 8.69 -5.23 1.29
C PHE A 81 8.07 -5.85 0.03
N ILE A 82 8.73 -6.83 -0.61
CA ILE A 82 8.21 -7.48 -1.83
C ILE A 82 6.79 -8.02 -1.61
N PHE A 83 6.58 -8.73 -0.49
CA PHE A 83 5.30 -9.34 -0.18
C PHE A 83 4.20 -8.30 0.05
N ILE A 84 4.50 -7.26 0.85
CA ILE A 84 3.57 -6.17 1.13
C ILE A 84 3.14 -5.51 -0.18
N GLU A 85 4.11 -5.14 -1.03
CA GLU A 85 3.80 -4.43 -2.27
C GLU A 85 3.06 -5.31 -3.28
N GLN A 86 3.43 -6.58 -3.45
CA GLN A 86 2.71 -7.47 -4.37
C GLN A 86 1.24 -7.64 -3.96
N LEU A 87 0.95 -7.83 -2.67
CA LEU A 87 -0.42 -7.92 -2.19
C LEU A 87 -1.15 -6.57 -2.27
N GLY A 88 -0.49 -5.47 -1.90
CA GLY A 88 -1.04 -4.14 -1.94
C GLY A 88 -1.42 -3.71 -3.34
N LEU A 89 -0.52 -3.90 -4.32
CA LEU A 89 -0.78 -3.61 -5.73
C LEU A 89 -1.92 -4.47 -6.28
N SER A 90 -1.95 -5.77 -5.95
CA SER A 90 -3.04 -6.66 -6.36
C SER A 90 -4.39 -6.23 -5.77
N LEU A 91 -4.39 -5.77 -4.51
CA LEU A 91 -5.58 -5.21 -3.87
C LEU A 91 -6.02 -3.92 -4.55
N LEU A 92 -5.10 -3.00 -4.84
CA LEU A 92 -5.41 -1.73 -5.52
C LEU A 92 -5.95 -1.98 -6.93
N GLU A 93 -5.40 -2.94 -7.65
CA GLU A 93 -5.91 -3.37 -8.97
C GLU A 93 -7.34 -3.93 -8.85
N GLN A 94 -7.58 -4.81 -7.86
CA GLN A 94 -8.92 -5.35 -7.64
C GLN A 94 -9.93 -4.24 -7.27
N LEU A 95 -9.55 -3.30 -6.40
CA LEU A 95 -10.39 -2.16 -6.07
C LEU A 95 -10.66 -1.30 -7.32
N ALA A 96 -9.66 -1.05 -8.16
CA ALA A 96 -9.83 -0.30 -9.40
C ALA A 96 -10.74 -1.03 -10.42
N ASN A 97 -10.82 -2.36 -10.36
CA ASN A 97 -11.76 -3.15 -11.16
C ASN A 97 -13.18 -3.11 -10.59
N ASP A 98 -13.33 -3.11 -9.26
CA ASP A 98 -14.61 -3.15 -8.57
C ASP A 98 -15.27 -1.77 -8.40
N PHE A 99 -14.50 -0.69 -8.52
CA PHE A 99 -14.94 0.69 -8.36
C PHE A 99 -14.48 1.57 -9.52
N GLU A 100 -15.37 2.43 -10.02
CA GLU A 100 -15.07 3.30 -11.19
C GLU A 100 -13.88 4.25 -10.98
N GLN A 101 -13.63 4.64 -9.72
CA GLN A 101 -12.55 5.56 -9.35
C GLN A 101 -11.98 5.19 -7.99
N VAL A 102 -10.70 4.82 -7.95
CA VAL A 102 -9.94 4.60 -6.71
C VAL A 102 -8.78 5.57 -6.66
N GLU A 103 -8.68 6.31 -5.56
CA GLU A 103 -7.57 7.24 -5.32
C GLU A 103 -6.76 6.72 -4.13
N LEU A 104 -5.46 6.47 -4.34
CA LEU A 104 -4.53 6.17 -3.25
C LEU A 104 -4.15 7.48 -2.56
N LEU A 105 -4.61 7.67 -1.33
CA LEU A 105 -4.36 8.88 -0.54
C LEU A 105 -3.03 8.80 0.19
N GLU A 106 -2.76 7.67 0.87
CA GLU A 106 -1.54 7.45 1.62
C GLU A 106 -1.10 5.98 1.50
N HIS A 107 0.22 5.77 1.47
CA HIS A 107 0.82 4.46 1.56
C HIS A 107 2.05 4.53 2.46
N TYR A 108 2.09 3.70 3.51
CA TYR A 108 3.21 3.62 4.44
C TYR A 108 3.35 2.22 5.03
N GLY A 109 4.45 1.54 4.69
CA GLY A 109 4.69 0.15 5.11
C GLY A 109 3.54 -0.75 4.64
N ASN A 110 2.96 -1.53 5.55
CA ASN A 110 1.81 -2.39 5.22
C ASN A 110 0.44 -1.69 5.29
N SER A 111 0.39 -0.35 5.31
CA SER A 111 -0.85 0.41 5.47
C SER A 111 -1.15 1.25 4.24
N TYR A 112 -2.38 1.12 3.73
CA TYR A 112 -2.90 1.83 2.56
C TYR A 112 -4.14 2.61 2.98
N ARG A 113 -4.22 3.89 2.62
CA ARG A 113 -5.45 4.68 2.69
C ARG A 113 -5.91 4.98 1.28
N VAL A 114 -7.12 4.53 0.96
CA VAL A 114 -7.73 4.76 -0.35
C VAL A 114 -9.03 5.52 -0.20
N LYS A 115 -9.36 6.31 -1.21
CA LYS A 115 -10.67 6.92 -1.39
C LYS A 115 -11.42 6.17 -2.49
N LEU A 116 -12.61 5.70 -2.14
CA LEU A 116 -13.54 5.00 -3.01
C LEU A 116 -14.71 5.91 -3.33
N PRO A 117 -15.35 5.76 -4.50
CA PRO A 117 -16.46 6.61 -4.89
C PRO A 117 -17.69 6.25 -4.06
N MET A 118 -18.66 7.16 -4.02
CA MET A 118 -19.96 6.83 -3.44
C MET A 118 -20.66 5.82 -4.36
N ILE A 119 -20.75 4.58 -3.91
CA ILE A 119 -21.51 3.54 -4.62
C ILE A 119 -23.01 3.65 -4.31
N GLN A 120 -23.85 3.11 -5.19
CA GLN A 120 -25.30 3.01 -4.91
C GLN A 120 -25.58 2.12 -3.69
N ASP A 121 -24.68 1.17 -3.41
CA ASP A 121 -24.81 0.29 -2.27
C ASP A 121 -24.55 1.02 -0.95
N SER A 122 -25.17 0.55 0.12
CA SER A 122 -24.95 1.12 1.46
C SER A 122 -23.51 0.92 1.96
N ILE A 123 -23.07 1.74 2.93
CA ILE A 123 -21.81 1.52 3.65
C ILE A 123 -21.71 0.09 4.23
N GLY A 124 -22.84 -0.51 4.62
CA GLY A 124 -22.89 -1.90 5.11
C GLY A 124 -22.53 -2.92 4.03
N ALA A 125 -22.89 -2.67 2.76
CA ALA A 125 -22.48 -3.53 1.65
C ALA A 125 -20.98 -3.40 1.36
N LEU A 126 -20.41 -2.19 1.50
CA LEU A 126 -18.97 -1.99 1.41
C LEU A 126 -18.23 -2.75 2.53
N PHE A 127 -18.72 -2.65 3.77
CA PHE A 127 -18.21 -3.46 4.88
C PHE A 127 -18.26 -4.96 4.58
N GLY A 128 -19.39 -5.46 4.03
CA GLY A 128 -19.53 -6.85 3.62
C GLY A 128 -18.51 -7.27 2.56
N LYS A 129 -18.27 -6.46 1.51
CA LYS A 129 -17.23 -6.74 0.51
C LYS A 129 -15.84 -6.83 1.15
N PHE A 130 -15.52 -5.93 2.08
CA PHE A 130 -14.24 -5.97 2.77
C PHE A 130 -14.09 -7.20 3.68
N GLU A 131 -15.08 -7.53 4.52
CA GLU A 131 -14.98 -8.72 5.39
C GLU A 131 -14.98 -10.02 4.58
N ASP A 132 -15.90 -10.17 3.63
CA ASP A 132 -16.17 -11.47 3.01
C ASP A 132 -15.28 -11.78 1.81
N ILE A 133 -14.74 -10.75 1.14
CA ILE A 133 -13.98 -10.89 -0.11
C ILE A 133 -12.56 -10.39 0.05
N TYR A 134 -12.38 -9.09 0.28
CA TYR A 134 -11.04 -8.50 0.20
C TYR A 134 -10.14 -8.96 1.34
N LYS A 135 -10.66 -9.05 2.56
CA LYS A 135 -9.89 -9.46 3.73
C LYS A 135 -9.27 -10.85 3.59
N PRO A 136 -10.04 -11.93 3.30
CA PRO A 136 -9.45 -13.25 3.13
C PRO A 136 -8.53 -13.36 1.89
N GLN A 137 -8.86 -12.66 0.80
CA GLN A 137 -8.12 -12.74 -0.46
C GLN A 137 -6.77 -12.02 -0.40
N PHE A 138 -6.73 -10.81 0.16
CA PHE A 138 -5.54 -9.95 0.18
C PHE A 138 -4.83 -9.89 1.53
N LYS A 139 -5.17 -10.83 2.43
CA LYS A 139 -4.56 -10.95 3.76
C LYS A 139 -4.65 -9.66 4.58
N ILE A 140 -5.78 -8.97 4.53
CA ILE A 140 -5.98 -7.77 5.34
C ILE A 140 -6.12 -8.19 6.81
N ASP A 141 -5.31 -7.62 7.69
CA ASP A 141 -5.43 -7.79 9.15
C ASP A 141 -6.61 -6.95 9.66
N GLN A 142 -6.56 -5.66 9.34
CA GLN A 142 -7.51 -4.66 9.82
C GLN A 142 -7.87 -3.70 8.70
N TYR A 143 -9.10 -3.23 8.72
CA TYR A 143 -9.52 -2.11 7.89
C TYR A 143 -10.54 -1.26 8.65
N SER A 144 -10.67 0.01 8.26
CA SER A 144 -11.74 0.88 8.70
C SER A 144 -12.32 1.64 7.52
N VAL A 145 -13.65 1.73 7.48
CA VAL A 145 -14.36 2.53 6.47
C VAL A 145 -14.94 3.74 7.17
N SER A 146 -14.67 4.92 6.63
CA SER A 146 -15.28 6.17 7.06
C SER A 146 -15.94 6.85 5.87
N GLN A 147 -17.11 7.45 6.11
CA GLN A 147 -17.77 8.27 5.10
C GLN A 147 -17.32 9.71 5.29
N THR A 148 -16.94 10.39 4.20
CA THR A 148 -16.62 11.81 4.28
C THR A 148 -17.87 12.58 4.74
N THR A 149 -17.79 13.21 5.92
CA THR A 149 -18.92 13.91 6.50
C THR A 149 -19.14 15.26 5.83
N LEU A 150 -20.37 15.80 5.92
CA LEU A 150 -20.69 17.14 5.42
C LEU A 150 -19.76 18.20 6.04
N GLU A 151 -19.34 17.99 7.28
CA GLU A 151 -18.45 18.88 8.03
C GLU A 151 -17.01 18.84 7.50
N GLN A 152 -16.52 17.68 7.06
CA GLN A 152 -15.23 17.56 6.36
C GLN A 152 -15.25 18.26 5.00
N ILE A 153 -16.38 18.19 4.28
CA ILE A 153 -16.57 18.91 3.02
C ILE A 153 -16.55 20.43 3.23
N PHE A 154 -17.25 20.92 4.25
CA PHE A 154 -17.19 22.34 4.61
C PHE A 154 -15.79 22.78 5.04
N ASN A 155 -15.05 21.95 5.78
CA ASN A 155 -13.68 22.25 6.16
C ASN A 155 -12.72 22.29 4.96
N ASN A 156 -12.91 21.43 3.97
CA ASN A 156 -12.12 21.45 2.73
C ASN A 156 -12.41 22.71 1.90
N PHE A 157 -13.69 23.08 1.71
CA PHE A 157 -14.04 24.35 1.07
C PHE A 157 -13.42 25.56 1.78
N ALA A 158 -13.42 25.58 3.10
CA ALA A 158 -12.77 26.64 3.86
C ALA A 158 -11.26 26.69 3.59
N LYS A 159 -10.58 25.54 3.58
CA LYS A 159 -9.13 25.45 3.31
C LYS A 159 -8.76 25.93 1.88
N GLU A 160 -9.57 25.62 0.88
CA GLU A 160 -9.36 26.10 -0.50
C GLU A 160 -9.44 27.64 -0.58
N HIS A 161 -10.47 28.24 0.04
CA HIS A 161 -10.61 29.70 0.09
C HIS A 161 -9.46 30.42 0.83
N TYR A 162 -8.91 29.82 1.89
CA TYR A 162 -7.73 30.37 2.57
C TYR A 162 -6.46 30.30 1.72
N THR A 163 -6.33 29.30 0.85
CA THR A 163 -5.14 29.10 0.00
C THR A 163 -5.14 30.06 -1.19
N GLU A 164 -6.27 30.27 -1.87
CA GLU A 164 -6.43 31.27 -2.94
C GLU A 164 -6.16 32.71 -2.45
N SER A 165 -6.58 33.01 -1.22
CA SER A 165 -6.39 34.33 -0.61
C SER A 165 -4.92 34.69 -0.35
N LYS A 166 -4.03 33.71 -0.22
CA LYS A 166 -2.58 33.91 -0.04
C LYS A 166 -1.79 33.90 -1.34
N ALA A 167 -2.28 33.23 -2.39
CA ALA A 167 -1.65 33.24 -3.72
C ALA A 167 -1.84 34.56 -4.48
N THR A 168 -2.78 35.40 -4.04
CA THR A 168 -3.12 36.69 -4.66
C THR A 168 -2.52 37.91 -3.92
N ARG A 169 -1.44 37.71 -3.14
CA ARG A 169 -0.74 38.79 -2.42
C ARG A 169 0.75 38.81 -2.70
#